data_AF-A0A4S1FMZ2-F1
#
_entry.id   AF-A0A4S1FMZ2-F1
#
_cell.length_a   1.000
_cell.length_b   1.000
_cell.length_c   1.000
_cell.angle_alpha   90.00
_cell.angle_beta   90.00
_cell.angle_gamma   90.00
#
_symmetry.space_group_name_H-M   'P 1'
#
loop_
_entity.id
_entity.type
_entity.pdbx_description
1 polymer ?
#
loop_
_entity_poly.entity_id
_entity_poly.type
_entity_poly.pdbx_seq_one_letter_code
_entity_poly.pdbx_strand_id
1 'polypeptide(L)'
;DLAVDKNITITDLSKVSRNGLLNRRAEAAAANDLVGQLRVKASSIEQAVRNLSGGNQQKAVLAKWLFRGTSTLILDEPTRGVDIGARREIYQLLW
;
A
#
# COMPACT_ATOMS: atom_id res chain seq x y z
N ASP A 1 -12.74 1.40 -8.65
CA ASP A 1 -11.41 1.22 -8.03
C ASP A 1 -11.17 2.21 -6.91
N LEU A 2 -10.56 1.75 -5.83
CA LEU A 2 -10.29 2.55 -4.64
C LEU A 2 -8.98 3.33 -4.77
N ALA A 3 -8.87 4.41 -3.99
CA ALA A 3 -7.68 5.24 -3.83
C ALA A 3 -6.60 4.52 -3.00
N VAL A 4 -5.35 5.00 -3.04
CA VAL A 4 -4.20 4.41 -2.34
C VAL A 4 -4.47 4.32 -0.84
N ASP A 5 -4.92 5.40 -0.22
CA ASP A 5 -5.29 5.46 1.19
C ASP A 5 -6.23 4.32 1.62
N LYS A 6 -7.34 4.17 0.90
CA LYS A 6 -8.35 3.15 1.14
C LYS A 6 -7.80 1.75 0.89
N ASN A 7 -7.00 1.57 -0.16
CA ASN A 7 -6.41 0.25 -0.44
C ASN A 7 -5.45 -0.19 0.67
N ILE A 8 -4.69 0.73 1.24
CA ILE A 8 -3.75 0.45 2.32
C ILE A 8 -4.51 0.06 3.60
N THR A 9 -5.55 0.81 3.96
CA THR A 9 -6.25 0.62 5.25
C THR A 9 -7.33 -0.45 5.26
N ILE A 10 -7.82 -0.90 4.09
CA ILE A 10 -8.97 -1.82 3.99
C ILE A 10 -8.76 -3.17 4.71
N THR A 11 -7.52 -3.60 4.93
CA THR A 11 -7.23 -4.84 5.68
C THR A 11 -7.55 -4.76 7.15
N ASP A 12 -7.59 -3.55 7.72
CA ASP A 12 -7.82 -3.38 9.15
C ASP A 12 -8.41 -2.01 9.49
N LEU A 13 -9.66 -1.77 9.08
CA LEU A 13 -10.34 -0.50 9.36
C LEU A 13 -10.46 -0.22 10.87
N SER A 14 -10.35 -1.23 11.74
CA SER A 14 -10.40 -1.05 13.20
C SER A 14 -9.24 -0.20 13.72
N LYS A 15 -8.08 -0.22 13.06
CA LYS A 15 -6.91 0.61 13.41
C LYS A 15 -7.09 2.10 13.09
N VAL A 16 -8.02 2.43 12.19
CA VAL A 16 -8.28 3.81 11.73
C VAL A 16 -9.74 4.24 11.96
N SER A 17 -10.49 3.51 12.78
CA SER A 17 -11.88 3.81 13.11
C SER A 17 -12.08 3.91 14.62
N ARG A 18 -13.06 4.71 15.04
CA ARG A 18 -13.46 4.84 16.44
C ARG A 18 -14.97 4.71 16.54
N ASN A 19 -15.45 3.80 17.39
CA ASN A 19 -16.88 3.51 17.57
C ASN A 19 -17.62 3.24 16.25
N GLY A 20 -16.99 2.52 15.32
CA GLY A 20 -17.56 2.21 14.00
C GLY A 20 -17.48 3.33 12.96
N LEU A 21 -16.96 4.50 13.33
CA LEU A 21 -16.79 5.64 12.42
C LEU A 21 -15.33 5.76 11.97
N LEU A 22 -15.14 5.84 10.66
CA LEU A 22 -13.81 6.00 10.04
C LEU A 22 -13.21 7.36 10.38
N ASN A 23 -12.01 7.36 10.95
CA ASN A 23 -11.24 8.58 11.18
C ASN A 23 -10.35 8.86 9.96
N ARG A 24 -10.82 9.75 9.07
CA ARG A 24 -10.12 10.12 7.84
C ARG A 24 -8.72 10.68 8.08
N ARG A 25 -8.47 11.37 9.20
CA ARG A 25 -7.12 11.87 9.51
C ARG A 25 -6.19 10.73 9.88
N ALA A 26 -6.66 9.75 10.64
CA ALA A 26 -5.88 8.57 10.98
C ALA A 26 -5.60 7.70 9.74
N GLU A 27 -6.59 7.52 8.87
CA GLU A 27 -6.44 6.83 7.58
C GLU A 27 -5.39 7.52 6.69
N ALA A 28 -5.51 8.83 6.50
CA ALA A 28 -4.55 9.59 5.72
C ALA A 28 -3.14 9.56 6.33
N ALA A 29 -3.01 9.63 7.66
CA ALA A 29 -1.73 9.55 8.33
C ALA A 29 -1.05 8.17 8.12
N ALA A 30 -1.80 7.08 8.33
CA ALA A 30 -1.30 5.72 8.12
C ALA A 30 -0.93 5.45 6.65
N ALA A 31 -1.75 5.95 5.71
CA ALA A 31 -1.47 5.83 4.29
C ALA A 31 -0.20 6.59 3.89
N ASN A 32 -0.04 7.83 4.34
CA ASN A 32 1.15 8.63 4.04
C ASN A 32 2.44 8.01 4.60
N ASP A 33 2.38 7.49 5.82
CA ASP A 33 3.52 6.82 6.45
C ASP A 33 3.99 5.61 5.62
N LEU A 34 3.07 4.71 5.26
CA LEU A 34 3.39 3.53 4.45
C LEU A 34 3.77 3.85 3.01
N VAL A 35 3.14 4.85 2.39
CA VAL A 35 3.55 5.36 1.07
C VAL A 35 4.98 5.88 1.10
N GLY A 36 5.36 6.61 2.15
CA GLY A 36 6.72 7.09 2.36
C GLY A 36 7.72 5.96 2.56
N GLN A 37 7.42 5.02 3.46
CA GLN A 37 8.29 3.87 3.76
C GLN A 37 8.56 3.00 2.53
N LEU A 38 7.54 2.72 1.72
CA LEU A 38 7.67 1.88 0.52
C LEU A 38 8.00 2.67 -0.75
N ARG A 39 8.11 4.01 -0.64
CA ARG A 39 8.37 4.91 -1.77
C ARG A 39 7.38 4.67 -2.92
N VAL A 40 6.09 4.61 -2.59
CA VAL A 40 5.01 4.53 -3.58
C VAL A 40 4.93 5.87 -4.30
N LYS A 41 5.20 5.88 -5.60
CA LYS A 41 5.09 7.05 -6.46
C LYS A 41 3.63 7.25 -6.87
N ALA A 42 2.91 8.03 -6.08
CA ALA A 42 1.55 8.51 -6.37
C ALA A 42 1.53 10.05 -6.36
N SER A 43 0.67 10.67 -7.14
CA SER A 43 0.46 12.13 -7.12
C SER A 43 -0.20 12.59 -5.82
N SER A 44 -1.01 11.73 -5.21
CA SER A 44 -1.54 11.86 -3.85
C SER A 44 -2.04 10.50 -3.35
N ILE A 45 -2.34 10.38 -2.05
CA ILE A 45 -2.91 9.14 -1.48
C ILE A 45 -4.35 8.90 -1.95
N GLU A 46 -5.02 9.92 -2.48
CA GLU A 46 -6.36 9.85 -3.07
C GLU A 46 -6.33 9.38 -4.54
N GLN A 47 -5.15 9.24 -5.16
CA GLN A 47 -5.02 8.69 -6.50
C GLN A 47 -5.54 7.24 -6.54
N ALA A 48 -6.34 6.91 -7.56
CA ALA A 48 -6.77 5.54 -7.79
C ALA A 48 -5.58 4.60 -8.03
N VAL A 49 -5.50 3.47 -7.30
CA VAL A 49 -4.38 2.52 -7.40
C VAL A 49 -4.20 2.00 -8.83
N ARG A 50 -5.30 1.78 -9.56
CA ARG A 50 -5.24 1.33 -10.97
C ARG A 50 -4.48 2.28 -11.91
N ASN A 51 -4.34 3.56 -11.53
CA ASN A 51 -3.63 4.56 -12.33
C ASN A 51 -2.13 4.61 -11.99
N LEU A 52 -1.66 3.84 -11.01
CA LEU A 52 -0.24 3.69 -10.71
C LEU A 52 0.43 2.75 -11.71
N SER A 53 1.75 2.87 -11.89
CA SER A 53 2.53 1.86 -12.61
C SER A 53 2.47 0.52 -11.88
N GLY A 54 2.66 -0.60 -12.59
CA GLY A 54 2.58 -1.95 -12.00
C GLY A 54 3.46 -2.11 -10.75
N GLY A 55 4.66 -1.54 -10.76
CA GLY A 55 5.55 -1.54 -9.59
C GLY A 55 4.98 -0.80 -8.38
N ASN A 56 4.35 0.35 -8.60
CA ASN A 56 3.69 1.11 -7.53
C ASN A 56 2.38 0.46 -7.07
N GLN A 57 1.68 -0.24 -7.96
CA GLN A 57 0.55 -1.09 -7.58
C GLN A 57 1.00 -2.21 -6.63
N GLN A 58 2.09 -2.91 -6.95
CA GLN A 58 2.64 -3.95 -6.07
C GLN A 58 3.11 -3.40 -4.72
N LYS A 59 3.77 -2.25 -4.70
CA LYS A 59 4.11 -1.57 -3.43
C LYS A 59 2.89 -1.19 -2.61
N ALA A 60 1.80 -0.73 -3.24
CA ALA A 60 0.54 -0.47 -2.53
C ALA A 60 -0.10 -1.75 -1.95
N VAL A 61 0.03 -2.88 -2.65
CA VAL A 61 -0.37 -4.20 -2.12
C VAL A 61 0.48 -4.59 -0.91
N LEU A 62 1.80 -4.38 -0.96
CA LEU A 62 2.67 -4.61 0.20
C LEU A 62 2.29 -3.71 1.39
N ALA A 63 2.04 -2.41 1.15
CA ALA A 63 1.58 -1.47 2.18
C ALA A 63 0.31 -1.95 2.89
N LYS A 64 -0.65 -2.48 2.14
CA LYS A 64 -1.90 -3.05 2.68
C LYS A 64 -1.65 -4.19 3.68
N TRP A 65 -0.67 -5.06 3.42
CA TRP A 65 -0.34 -6.17 4.32
C TRP A 65 0.52 -5.74 5.51
N LEU A 66 1.41 -4.77 5.32
CA LEU A 66 2.17 -4.15 6.41
C LEU A 66 1.24 -3.41 7.38
N PHE A 67 0.26 -2.67 6.87
CA PHE A 67 -0.74 -1.98 7.69
C PHE A 67 -1.50 -2.94 8.61
N ARG A 68 -1.87 -4.13 8.09
CA ARG A 68 -2.52 -5.18 8.89
C ARG A 68 -1.64 -5.64 10.06
N GLY A 69 -0.31 -5.54 9.94
CA GLY A 69 0.64 -6.08 10.91
C GLY A 69 0.82 -7.58 10.76
N THR A 70 0.78 -8.07 9.52
CA THR A 70 0.95 -9.50 9.21
C THR A 70 2.37 -9.97 9.60
N SER A 71 2.48 -11.05 10.37
CA SER A 71 3.77 -11.61 10.81
C SER A 71 4.50 -12.43 9.73
N THR A 72 3.74 -13.00 8.79
CA THR A 72 4.26 -13.88 7.73
C THR A 72 3.55 -13.59 6.42
N LEU A 73 4.31 -13.24 5.38
CA LEU A 73 3.78 -12.96 4.04
C LEU A 73 4.36 -13.97 3.04
N ILE A 74 3.50 -14.72 2.36
CA ILE A 74 3.89 -15.58 1.23
C ILE A 74 3.59 -14.82 -0.06
N LEU A 75 4.59 -14.73 -0.92
CA LEU A 75 4.53 -13.97 -2.16
C LEU A 75 4.75 -14.93 -3.33
N ASP A 76 3.74 -15.06 -4.18
CA ASP A 76 3.86 -15.80 -5.44
C ASP A 76 4.02 -14.82 -6.60
N GLU A 77 5.10 -14.98 -7.37
CA GLU A 77 5.55 -14.08 -8.44
C GLU A 77 5.32 -12.57 -8.16
N PRO A 78 5.84 -12.00 -7.04
CA PRO A 78 5.48 -10.65 -6.58
C PRO A 78 5.96 -9.52 -7.48
N THR A 79 6.59 -9.83 -8.62
CA THR A 79 7.13 -8.86 -9.59
C THR A 79 6.66 -9.15 -11.02
N ARG A 80 5.60 -9.94 -11.18
CA ARG A 80 4.96 -10.20 -12.49
C ARG A 80 4.26 -8.93 -12.99
N GLY A 81 4.45 -8.60 -14.27
CA GLY A 81 3.82 -7.41 -14.88
C GLY A 81 4.45 -6.08 -14.49
N VAL A 82 5.66 -6.09 -13.93
CA VAL A 82 6.44 -4.90 -13.56
C VAL A 82 7.72 -4.84 -14.39
N ASP A 83 8.12 -3.63 -14.79
CA ASP A 83 9.35 -3.41 -15.53
C ASP A 83 10.60 -3.78 -14.71
N ILE A 84 11.72 -3.96 -15.40
CA ILE A 84 12.95 -4.47 -14.78
C ILE A 84 13.52 -3.52 -13.71
N GLY A 85 13.28 -2.20 -13.84
CA GLY A 85 13.74 -1.21 -12.86
C GLY A 85 12.93 -1.30 -11.57
N ALA A 86 11.61 -1.30 -11.68
CA ALA A 86 10.72 -1.40 -10.53
C ALA A 86 10.76 -2.78 -9.86
N ARG A 87 11.09 -3.85 -10.60
CA ARG A 87 11.37 -5.17 -10.03
C ARG A 87 12.46 -5.08 -8.96
N ARG A 88 13.59 -4.42 -9.26
CA ARG A 88 14.71 -4.27 -8.32
C ARG A 88 14.30 -3.51 -7.05
N GLU A 89 13.49 -2.46 -7.19
CA GLU A 89 12.99 -1.70 -6.04
C GLU A 89 12.12 -2.57 -5.12
N ILE A 90 11.29 -3.46 -5.68
CA ILE A 90 10.45 -4.38 -4.88
C ILE A 90 11.32 -5.42 -4.17
N TYR A 91 12.35 -5.96 -4.85
CA TYR A 91 13.30 -6.85 -4.18
C TYR A 91 13.98 -6.16 -2.99
N GLN A 92 14.45 -4.91 -3.13
CA GLN A 92 15.07 -4.17 -2.03
C GLN A 92 14.14 -3.84 -0.85
N LEU A 93 12.82 -3.86 -1.06
CA LEU A 93 11.84 -3.69 0.01
C LEU A 93 11.58 -4.99 0.78
N LEU A 94 11.82 -6.13 0.15
CA LEU A 94 11.56 -7.46 0.69
C LEU A 94 12.80 -8.11 1.31
N TRP A 95 14.00 -7.74 0.83
CA TRP A 95 15.31 -8.28 1.23
C TRP A 95 16.33 -7.15 1.40
#